data_AF-A0A7V2WSJ7-F1
#
_entry.id   AF-A0A7V2WSJ7-F1
#
_cell.length_a   1.000
_cell.length_b   1.000
_cell.length_c   1.000
_cell.angle_alpha   90.00
_cell.angle_beta   90.00
_cell.angle_gamma   90.00
#
_symmetry.space_group_name_H-M   'P 1'
#
loop_
_entity.id
_entity.type
_entity.pdbx_description
1 polymer ?
#
loop_
_entity_poly.entity_id
_entity_poly.type
_entity_poly.pdbx_seq_one_letter_code
_entity_poly.pdbx_strand_id
1 'polypeptide(L)'
;MVPPLHGMKNFLSSKRSLRCSYWTSKKRIALPISSPRAWYLSHWLSSTDWVYLESVKGLARIARKRRGPTHKLSVRSCPLLEWYQKDLACAVILTPMDNVGNDLVVCGVDVSYRDTARRAWVGGVSMRLSGLETGETVSFEVEIEFPYVPGLMCFREGPLVVEAVKRLTTTPDVILVDGHGIAHPRRFGLACYVGVITGIPTIGCAKSALLGQMVDAYERSCDGSYLVRDQRGEVVGAAIEVTRGLKPIIVSPGHLIDLVGAIEVVRKCSKGYRLPEPLRLAHLLCRMARRGFYCHSTKR
;
A
#
# COMPACT_ATOMS: atom_id res chain seq x y z
N MET A 1 -3.42 18.40 -32.13
CA MET A 1 -2.04 18.83 -32.44
C MET A 1 -1.29 18.88 -31.12
N VAL A 2 -0.24 18.05 -31.01
CA VAL A 2 0.60 17.91 -29.81
C VAL A 2 1.84 18.79 -30.03
N PRO A 3 2.27 19.64 -29.09
CA PRO A 3 3.51 20.40 -29.26
C PRO A 3 4.75 19.51 -29.02
N PRO A 4 5.88 19.77 -29.70
CA PRO A 4 6.99 18.83 -29.79
C PRO A 4 7.96 18.90 -28.59
N LEU A 5 8.43 17.73 -28.18
CA LEU A 5 9.54 17.50 -27.25
C LEU A 5 10.88 17.83 -27.92
N HIS A 6 11.38 19.06 -27.79
CA HIS A 6 12.77 19.40 -28.11
C HIS A 6 13.32 20.35 -27.05
N GLY A 7 14.09 19.82 -26.10
CA GLY A 7 14.70 20.67 -25.09
C GLY A 7 15.48 20.00 -23.95
N MET A 8 15.99 18.77 -24.07
CA MET A 8 16.90 18.20 -23.05
C MET A 8 17.92 17.22 -23.66
N LYS A 9 18.73 17.67 -24.63
CA LYS A 9 19.87 16.89 -25.15
C LYS A 9 21.26 17.37 -24.74
N ASN A 10 21.39 18.51 -24.07
CA ASN A 10 22.71 19.07 -23.75
C ASN A 10 22.91 19.27 -22.24
N PHE A 11 23.03 18.18 -21.47
CA PHE A 11 23.58 18.27 -20.10
C PHE A 11 24.26 16.97 -19.63
N LEU A 12 24.86 16.21 -20.55
CA LEU A 12 25.66 15.02 -20.25
C LEU A 12 27.10 15.19 -20.74
N SER A 13 27.78 16.25 -20.31
CA SER A 13 29.24 16.32 -20.42
C SER A 13 29.86 17.32 -19.42
N SER A 14 29.76 17.04 -18.12
CA SER A 14 30.85 17.43 -17.21
C SER A 14 30.85 16.56 -15.97
N LYS A 15 31.95 15.82 -15.76
CA LYS A 15 32.26 15.18 -14.49
C LYS A 15 32.64 16.28 -13.50
N ARG A 16 31.68 16.79 -12.74
CA ARG A 16 31.92 17.52 -11.49
C ARG A 16 30.99 16.96 -10.43
N SER A 17 31.56 16.52 -9.31
CA SER A 17 30.83 16.08 -8.13
C SER A 17 29.98 17.23 -7.60
N LEU A 18 28.68 17.21 -7.93
CA LEU A 18 27.74 18.19 -7.41
C LEU A 18 27.22 17.68 -6.05
N ARG A 19 27.64 18.34 -4.97
CA ARG A 19 26.93 18.30 -3.69
C ARG A 19 25.71 19.21 -3.82
N CYS A 20 24.51 18.66 -3.71
CA CYS A 20 23.30 19.46 -3.57
C CYS A 20 22.92 19.52 -2.09
N SER A 21 22.75 20.73 -1.57
CA SER A 21 22.33 20.97 -0.18
C SER A 21 20.88 21.47 -0.21
N TYR A 22 19.99 20.86 0.56
CA TYR A 22 18.66 21.43 0.82
C TYR A 22 18.37 21.55 2.31
N TRP A 23 17.74 22.67 2.65
CA TRP A 23 17.20 23.03 3.95
C TRP A 23 15.75 22.59 4.03
N THR A 24 15.42 21.75 5.01
CA THR A 24 14.11 21.75 5.67
C THR A 24 14.37 21.97 7.15
N SER A 25 13.51 22.77 7.79
CA SER A 25 13.62 23.13 9.19
C SER A 25 13.70 21.88 10.07
N LYS A 26 14.90 21.64 10.61
CA LYS A 26 15.30 20.68 11.67
C LYS A 26 15.37 19.19 11.30
N LYS A 27 16.33 18.82 10.44
CA LYS A 27 17.50 17.91 10.69
C LYS A 27 18.00 17.30 9.37
N ARG A 28 19.32 17.38 9.13
CA ARG A 28 20.03 16.71 8.02
C ARG A 28 19.90 15.19 8.16
N ILE A 29 19.37 14.52 7.14
CA ILE A 29 19.65 13.10 6.90
C ILE A 29 20.34 13.05 5.54
N ALA A 30 21.65 12.81 5.55
CA ALA A 30 22.42 12.57 4.33
C ALA A 30 22.34 11.07 4.03
N LEU A 31 21.62 10.67 2.98
CA LEU A 31 21.76 9.33 2.41
C LEU A 31 22.75 9.42 1.23
N PRO A 32 23.73 8.51 1.13
CA PRO A 32 24.71 8.54 0.05
C PRO A 32 24.03 8.29 -1.31
N ILE A 33 24.15 9.27 -2.20
CA ILE A 33 23.67 9.20 -3.59
C ILE A 33 24.69 8.38 -4.39
N SER A 34 24.56 7.05 -4.37
CA SER A 34 25.40 6.17 -5.20
C SER A 34 24.62 5.29 -6.17
N SER A 35 23.29 5.43 -6.27
CA SER A 35 22.50 4.69 -7.27
C SER A 35 21.64 5.61 -8.15
N PRO A 36 21.54 5.35 -9.47
CA PRO A 36 20.57 5.99 -10.36
C PRO A 36 19.12 5.89 -9.86
N ARG A 37 18.81 4.86 -9.05
CA ARG A 37 17.51 4.61 -8.42
C ARG A 37 17.14 5.65 -7.36
N ALA A 38 18.09 6.08 -6.52
CA ALA A 38 17.86 7.10 -5.50
C ALA A 38 17.63 8.50 -6.11
N TRP A 39 18.33 8.80 -7.22
CA TRP A 39 18.11 10.03 -7.98
C TRP A 39 16.73 10.05 -8.62
N TYR A 40 16.31 8.95 -9.27
CA TYR A 40 14.98 8.82 -9.88
C TYR A 40 13.86 8.97 -8.84
N LEU A 41 13.93 8.26 -7.70
CA LEU A 41 12.95 8.39 -6.61
C LEU A 41 12.91 9.81 -6.03
N SER A 42 14.06 10.46 -5.81
CA SER A 42 14.12 11.81 -5.22
C SER A 42 13.57 12.92 -6.14
N HIS A 43 13.88 12.88 -7.43
CA HIS A 43 13.36 13.84 -8.40
C HIS A 43 11.89 13.56 -8.74
N TRP A 44 11.51 12.28 -8.86
CA TRP A 44 10.14 11.87 -9.13
C TRP A 44 9.21 12.30 -7.99
N LEU A 45 9.58 12.00 -6.72
CA LEU A 45 8.82 12.42 -5.52
C LEU A 45 8.53 13.94 -5.50
N SER A 46 9.46 14.78 -5.95
CA SER A 46 9.31 16.25 -5.95
C SER A 46 8.27 16.77 -6.97
N SER A 47 8.13 16.11 -8.12
CA SER A 47 7.12 16.43 -9.14
C SER A 47 5.76 15.78 -8.85
N THR A 48 5.77 14.63 -8.19
CA THR A 48 4.56 13.83 -7.90
C THR A 48 3.77 14.34 -6.69
N ASP A 49 4.44 14.99 -5.73
CA ASP A 49 3.76 15.67 -4.63
C ASP A 49 2.83 16.76 -5.14
N TRP A 50 3.20 17.48 -6.22
CA TRP A 50 2.37 18.53 -6.79
C TRP A 50 1.05 18.00 -7.38
N VAL A 51 1.09 16.94 -8.20
CA VAL A 51 -0.10 16.34 -8.82
C VAL A 51 -1.07 15.79 -7.76
N TYR A 52 -0.52 15.12 -6.75
CA TYR A 52 -1.30 14.64 -5.61
C TYR A 52 -1.92 15.81 -4.83
N LEU A 53 -1.12 16.82 -4.47
CA LEU A 53 -1.58 17.99 -3.70
C LEU A 53 -2.64 18.80 -4.45
N GLU A 54 -2.49 19.03 -5.76
CA GLU A 54 -3.50 19.74 -6.55
C GLU A 54 -4.80 18.93 -6.69
N SER A 55 -4.68 17.61 -6.84
CA SER A 55 -5.84 16.72 -6.83
C SER A 55 -6.58 16.74 -5.50
N VAL A 56 -5.85 16.68 -4.37
CA VAL A 56 -6.41 16.77 -3.02
C VAL A 56 -7.11 18.12 -2.82
N LYS A 57 -6.45 19.23 -3.18
CA LYS A 57 -7.04 20.59 -3.11
C LYS A 57 -8.29 20.71 -3.97
N GLY A 58 -8.27 20.15 -5.18
CA GLY A 58 -9.40 20.13 -6.10
C GLY A 58 -10.58 19.32 -5.56
N LEU A 59 -10.32 18.09 -5.11
CA LEU A 59 -11.33 17.21 -4.49
C LEU A 59 -11.90 17.82 -3.21
N ALA A 60 -11.06 18.40 -2.35
CA ALA A 60 -11.50 19.10 -1.14
C ALA A 60 -12.38 20.33 -1.47
N ARG A 61 -12.15 21.01 -2.59
CA ARG A 61 -13.02 22.09 -3.10
C ARG A 61 -14.38 21.56 -3.54
N ILE A 62 -14.41 20.46 -4.31
CA ILE A 62 -15.64 19.81 -4.79
C ILE A 62 -16.46 19.28 -3.62
N ALA A 63 -15.79 18.60 -2.70
CA ALA A 63 -16.33 18.10 -1.42
C ALA A 63 -16.99 19.22 -0.60
N ARG A 64 -16.31 20.35 -0.43
CA ARG A 64 -16.83 21.50 0.33
C ARG A 64 -18.06 22.15 -0.29
N LYS A 65 -18.15 22.19 -1.63
CA LYS A 65 -19.30 22.75 -2.35
C LYS A 65 -20.56 21.89 -2.25
N ARG A 66 -20.45 20.60 -1.93
CA ARG A 66 -21.58 19.65 -1.80
C ARG A 66 -22.09 19.48 -0.36
N ARG A 67 -21.76 20.41 0.56
CA ARG A 67 -22.13 20.34 1.98
C ARG A 67 -23.65 20.49 2.19
N GLY A 68 -24.35 19.35 2.23
CA GLY A 68 -25.62 19.17 2.94
C GLY A 68 -25.41 18.37 4.24
N PRO A 69 -26.43 18.23 5.11
CA PRO A 69 -26.26 17.81 6.52
C PRO A 69 -25.79 16.37 6.73
N THR A 70 -25.84 15.48 5.72
CA THR A 70 -25.78 14.02 5.94
C THR A 70 -25.03 13.20 4.88
N HIS A 71 -24.13 13.76 4.07
CA HIS A 71 -23.55 12.97 2.97
C HIS A 71 -22.08 12.54 3.17
N LYS A 72 -21.88 11.20 3.12
CA LYS A 72 -20.60 10.54 2.87
C LYS A 72 -19.90 11.25 1.71
N LEU A 73 -18.70 11.77 1.96
CA LEU A 73 -17.84 12.39 0.95
C LEU A 73 -17.42 11.35 -0.08
N SER A 74 -18.21 11.21 -1.14
CA SER A 74 -17.95 10.32 -2.27
C SER A 74 -17.86 11.12 -3.56
N VAL A 75 -16.77 10.91 -4.30
CA VAL A 75 -16.58 11.44 -5.65
C VAL A 75 -16.54 10.25 -6.61
N ARG A 76 -17.20 10.37 -7.76
CA ARG A 76 -17.34 9.25 -8.72
C ARG A 76 -16.04 8.91 -9.44
N SER A 77 -15.24 9.91 -9.78
CA SER A 77 -13.98 9.76 -10.53
C SER A 77 -13.06 10.96 -10.32
N CYS A 78 -11.77 10.79 -10.61
CA CYS A 78 -10.79 11.87 -10.61
C CYS A 78 -9.73 11.60 -11.70
N PRO A 79 -9.94 12.06 -12.94
CA PRO A 79 -9.08 11.71 -14.07
C PRO A 79 -7.59 11.98 -13.85
N LEU A 80 -7.25 13.07 -13.16
CA LEU A 80 -5.87 13.42 -12.84
C LEU A 80 -5.21 12.38 -11.92
N LEU A 81 -5.91 11.94 -10.87
CA LEU A 81 -5.41 10.88 -9.99
C LEU A 81 -5.42 9.50 -10.65
N GLU A 82 -6.38 9.23 -11.53
CA GLU A 82 -6.39 7.98 -12.30
C GLU A 82 -5.22 7.91 -13.29
N TRP A 83 -4.87 9.04 -13.91
CA TRP A 83 -3.65 9.17 -14.72
C TRP A 83 -2.41 8.98 -13.86
N TYR A 84 -2.34 9.67 -12.73
CA TYR A 84 -1.22 9.56 -11.80
C TYR A 84 -1.06 8.12 -11.26
N GLN A 85 -2.16 7.44 -10.94
CA GLN A 85 -2.15 6.03 -10.52
C GLN A 85 -1.53 5.11 -11.59
N LYS A 86 -1.79 5.38 -12.88
CA LYS A 86 -1.20 4.63 -13.98
C LYS A 86 0.30 4.90 -14.13
N ASP A 87 0.72 6.15 -13.94
CA ASP A 87 2.13 6.51 -13.94
C ASP A 87 2.89 5.82 -12.80
N LEU A 88 2.32 5.85 -11.58
CA LEU A 88 2.85 5.12 -10.42
C LEU A 88 2.93 3.60 -10.67
N ALA A 89 2.01 3.04 -11.45
CA ALA A 89 2.01 1.62 -11.79
C ALA A 89 3.28 1.18 -12.51
N CYS A 90 3.92 2.07 -13.27
CA CYS A 90 5.19 1.78 -13.96
C CYS A 90 6.36 1.60 -12.99
N ALA A 91 6.25 2.07 -11.74
CA ALA A 91 7.27 1.87 -10.71
C ALA A 91 7.13 0.52 -9.97
N VAL A 92 6.07 -0.24 -10.23
CA VAL A 92 5.88 -1.55 -9.60
C VAL A 92 6.85 -2.56 -10.21
N ILE A 93 7.68 -3.14 -9.35
CA ILE A 93 8.62 -4.21 -9.69
C ILE A 93 8.10 -5.48 -9.01
N LEU A 94 7.97 -6.57 -9.77
CA LEU A 94 7.67 -7.90 -9.25
C LEU A 94 8.91 -8.76 -9.44
N THR A 95 9.44 -9.27 -8.33
CA THR A 95 10.65 -10.10 -8.32
C THR A 95 10.42 -11.28 -7.39
N PRO A 96 10.95 -12.47 -7.72
CA PRO A 96 10.95 -13.58 -6.78
C PRO A 96 11.53 -13.15 -5.43
N MET A 97 10.88 -13.56 -4.35
CA MET A 97 11.46 -13.40 -3.01
C MET A 97 12.32 -14.64 -2.74
N ASP A 98 13.63 -14.45 -2.75
CA ASP A 98 14.58 -15.52 -2.49
C ASP A 98 14.44 -15.98 -1.03
N ASN A 99 13.79 -17.14 -0.85
CA ASN A 99 13.54 -17.82 0.41
C ASN A 99 12.68 -17.03 1.44
N VAL A 100 11.43 -17.47 1.63
CA VAL A 100 10.56 -16.97 2.71
C VAL A 100 11.01 -17.60 4.05
N GLY A 101 12.13 -17.12 4.60
CA GLY A 101 12.69 -17.63 5.86
C GLY A 101 11.78 -17.36 7.06
N ASN A 102 11.92 -18.18 8.11
CA ASN A 102 11.16 -18.00 9.36
C ASN A 102 11.56 -16.74 10.14
N ASP A 103 12.72 -16.16 9.86
CA ASP A 103 13.21 -14.95 10.54
C ASP A 103 12.61 -13.65 10.01
N LEU A 104 11.84 -13.70 8.91
CA LEU A 104 11.24 -12.52 8.33
C LEU A 104 10.29 -11.83 9.31
N VAL A 105 10.43 -10.51 9.39
CA VAL A 105 9.51 -9.62 10.10
C VAL A 105 8.44 -9.15 9.13
N VAL A 106 7.20 -9.58 9.39
CA VAL A 106 6.02 -9.18 8.64
C VAL A 106 5.25 -8.11 9.40
N CYS A 107 4.88 -7.03 8.73
CA CYS A 107 4.02 -6.00 9.28
C CYS A 107 2.62 -6.05 8.67
N GLY A 108 1.58 -6.25 9.48
CA GLY A 108 0.20 -6.05 9.06
C GLY A 108 -0.27 -4.63 9.38
N VAL A 109 -0.90 -3.96 8.44
CA VAL A 109 -1.51 -2.63 8.65
C VAL A 109 -2.95 -2.61 8.17
N ASP A 110 -3.84 -2.06 9.01
CA ASP A 110 -5.26 -1.84 8.69
C ASP A 110 -5.64 -0.37 8.95
N VAL A 111 -6.66 0.09 8.23
CA VAL A 111 -7.25 1.43 8.38
C VAL A 111 -8.75 1.29 8.53
N SER A 112 -9.28 1.78 9.65
CA SER A 112 -10.72 1.77 9.94
C SER A 112 -11.29 3.18 9.99
N TYR A 113 -12.56 3.31 9.64
CA TYR A 113 -13.27 4.58 9.61
C TYR A 113 -14.51 4.54 10.51
N ARG A 114 -15.03 5.72 10.84
CA ARG A 114 -16.39 5.90 11.35
C ARG A 114 -17.29 6.43 10.23
N ASP A 115 -18.59 6.15 10.30
CA ASP A 115 -19.56 6.51 9.26
C ASP A 115 -19.57 8.01 8.91
N THR A 116 -19.13 8.85 9.84
CA THR A 116 -18.73 10.24 9.60
C THR A 116 -17.28 10.26 9.07
N ALA A 117 -17.13 10.07 7.77
CA ALA A 117 -15.88 9.79 7.02
C ALA A 117 -14.65 10.73 7.20
N ARG A 118 -14.66 11.63 8.18
CA ARG A 118 -13.58 12.58 8.50
C ARG A 118 -12.52 12.02 9.45
N ARG A 119 -12.73 10.89 10.12
CA ARG A 119 -11.73 10.30 11.03
C ARG A 119 -11.42 8.87 10.64
N ALA A 120 -10.15 8.50 10.76
CA ALA A 120 -9.70 7.12 10.65
C ALA A 120 -8.79 6.74 11.82
N TRP A 121 -8.78 5.43 12.08
CA TRP A 121 -7.93 4.78 13.05
C TRP A 121 -7.06 3.77 12.32
N VAL A 122 -5.76 3.91 12.52
CA VAL A 122 -4.75 3.07 11.89
C VAL A 122 -4.17 2.14 12.94
N GLY A 123 -3.95 0.88 12.59
CA GLY A 123 -3.32 -0.12 13.42
C GLY A 123 -2.21 -0.80 12.63
N GLY A 124 -1.00 -0.84 13.18
CA GLY A 124 0.15 -1.53 12.62
C GLY A 124 0.70 -2.55 13.61
N VAL A 125 1.03 -3.75 13.14
CA VAL A 125 1.56 -4.86 13.96
C VAL A 125 2.73 -5.47 13.23
N SER A 126 3.89 -5.50 13.86
CA SER A 126 5.05 -6.29 13.40
C SER A 126 5.05 -7.66 14.07
N MET A 127 5.50 -8.68 13.34
CA MET A 127 5.48 -10.06 13.77
C MET A 127 6.60 -10.83 13.08
N ARG A 128 7.33 -11.66 13.82
CA ARG A 128 8.28 -12.59 13.21
C ARG A 128 7.52 -13.82 12.70
N LEU A 129 7.86 -14.32 11.50
CA LEU A 129 7.21 -15.53 10.96
C LEU A 129 7.42 -16.75 11.85
N SER A 130 8.59 -16.89 12.49
CA SER A 130 8.86 -17.93 13.48
C SER A 130 7.95 -17.73 14.70
N GLY A 131 7.06 -18.69 14.95
CA GLY A 131 6.15 -18.66 16.11
C GLY A 131 5.01 -17.63 16.03
N LEU A 132 5.03 -16.72 15.06
CA LEU A 132 4.03 -15.64 14.89
C LEU A 132 3.86 -14.85 16.18
N GLU A 133 4.98 -14.54 16.83
CA GLU A 133 5.03 -13.73 18.04
C GLU A 133 4.86 -12.25 17.70
N THR A 134 3.98 -11.58 18.43
CA THR A 134 3.72 -10.15 18.23
C THR A 134 4.93 -9.36 18.70
N GLY A 135 5.54 -8.58 17.80
CA GLY A 135 6.58 -7.62 18.12
C GLY A 135 5.98 -6.27 18.51
N GLU A 136 6.39 -5.22 17.82
CA GLU A 136 5.86 -3.88 18.03
C GLU A 136 4.47 -3.69 17.45
N THR A 137 3.69 -2.84 18.14
CA THR A 137 2.38 -2.39 17.69
C THR A 137 2.31 -0.87 17.73
N VAL A 138 1.56 -0.30 16.79
CA VAL A 138 1.27 1.15 16.74
C VAL A 138 -0.20 1.35 16.42
N SER A 139 -0.83 2.33 17.06
CA SER A 139 -2.13 2.81 16.64
C SER A 139 -2.29 4.30 16.86
N PHE A 140 -3.04 4.94 15.96
CA PHE A 140 -3.30 6.37 16.04
C PHE A 140 -4.58 6.75 15.31
N GLU A 141 -5.09 7.92 15.68
CA GLU A 141 -6.22 8.57 15.03
C GLU A 141 -5.73 9.71 14.12
N VAL A 142 -6.40 9.91 12.99
CA VAL A 142 -6.10 10.97 12.04
C VAL A 142 -7.37 11.53 11.40
N GLU A 143 -7.41 12.84 11.16
CA GLU A 143 -8.45 13.45 10.34
C GLU A 143 -8.15 13.24 8.85
N ILE A 144 -9.16 12.83 8.09
CA ILE A 144 -9.04 12.56 6.65
C ILE A 144 -9.74 13.65 5.86
N GLU A 145 -8.97 14.29 4.98
CA GLU A 145 -9.47 15.29 4.04
C GLU A 145 -9.86 14.68 2.68
N PHE A 146 -9.30 13.52 2.34
CA PHE A 146 -9.49 12.89 1.04
C PHE A 146 -10.82 12.10 0.99
N PRO A 147 -11.73 12.38 0.02
CA PRO A 147 -13.01 11.69 -0.10
C PRO A 147 -12.85 10.24 -0.57
N TYR A 148 -13.85 9.40 -0.34
CA TYR A 148 -13.85 8.06 -0.95
C TYR A 148 -14.08 8.19 -2.45
N VAL A 149 -13.14 7.65 -3.25
CA VAL A 149 -13.28 7.52 -4.70
C VAL A 149 -12.98 6.06 -5.07
N PRO A 150 -13.96 5.31 -5.61
CA PRO A 150 -13.75 3.92 -6.01
C PRO A 150 -12.52 3.76 -6.91
N GLY A 151 -11.67 2.77 -6.60
CA GLY A 151 -10.43 2.50 -7.34
C GLY A 151 -9.26 3.48 -7.07
N LEU A 152 -9.43 4.47 -6.18
CA LEU A 152 -8.40 5.42 -5.77
C LEU A 152 -8.14 5.40 -4.25
N MET A 153 -8.52 4.30 -3.59
CA MET A 153 -8.35 4.11 -2.14
C MET A 153 -6.88 4.26 -1.69
N CYS A 154 -5.93 3.89 -2.55
CA CYS A 154 -4.49 4.05 -2.29
C CYS A 154 -4.09 5.50 -1.93
N PHE A 155 -4.72 6.50 -2.54
CA PHE A 155 -4.44 7.91 -2.25
C PHE A 155 -5.03 8.40 -0.92
N ARG A 156 -6.03 7.68 -0.41
CA ARG A 156 -6.69 7.96 0.87
C ARG A 156 -5.99 7.27 2.04
N GLU A 157 -5.62 6.00 1.86
CA GLU A 157 -5.12 5.13 2.93
C GLU A 157 -3.62 4.90 2.87
N GLY A 158 -3.03 4.95 1.67
CA GLY A 158 -1.60 4.72 1.46
C GLY A 158 -0.71 5.57 2.36
N PRO A 159 -0.91 6.91 2.44
CA PRO A 159 -0.14 7.76 3.35
C PRO A 159 -0.26 7.34 4.82
N LEU A 160 -1.44 6.86 5.23
CA LEU A 160 -1.71 6.43 6.61
C LEU A 160 -1.00 5.11 6.93
N VAL A 161 -1.01 4.18 5.98
CA VAL A 161 -0.27 2.91 6.10
C VAL A 161 1.24 3.16 6.16
N VAL A 162 1.76 4.02 5.28
CA VAL A 162 3.18 4.41 5.28
C VAL A 162 3.57 5.06 6.62
N GLU A 163 2.72 5.92 7.17
CA GLU A 163 2.95 6.54 8.48
C GLU A 163 2.97 5.50 9.61
N ALA A 164 2.09 4.49 9.60
CA ALA A 164 2.13 3.41 10.58
C ALA A 164 3.45 2.64 10.53
N VAL A 165 3.92 2.31 9.32
CA VAL A 165 5.22 1.63 9.14
C VAL A 165 6.37 2.50 9.64
N LYS A 166 6.35 3.81 9.40
CA LYS A 166 7.38 4.76 9.89
C LYS A 166 7.40 4.92 11.42
N ARG A 167 6.29 4.65 12.10
CA ARG A 167 6.20 4.72 13.57
C ARG A 167 6.73 3.47 14.26
N LEU A 168 6.90 2.37 13.53
CA LEU A 168 7.60 1.20 14.04
C LEU A 168 9.10 1.50 14.11
N THR A 169 9.75 0.98 15.13
CA THR A 169 11.22 1.06 15.27
C THR A 169 11.88 -0.11 14.54
N THR A 170 11.21 -1.27 14.52
CA THR A 170 11.56 -2.41 13.69
C THR A 170 11.19 -2.13 12.23
N THR A 171 12.16 -2.28 11.33
CA THR A 171 11.90 -2.25 9.88
C THR A 171 11.36 -3.61 9.43
N PRO A 172 10.14 -3.68 8.86
CA PRO A 172 9.61 -4.95 8.37
C PRO A 172 10.28 -5.37 7.06
N ASP A 173 10.45 -6.67 6.87
CA ASP A 173 10.89 -7.27 5.63
C ASP A 173 9.75 -7.36 4.61
N VAL A 174 8.50 -7.53 5.07
CA VAL A 174 7.30 -7.57 4.22
C VAL A 174 6.15 -6.85 4.90
N ILE A 175 5.36 -6.08 4.14
CA ILE A 175 4.14 -5.42 4.62
C ILE A 175 2.90 -6.07 4.00
N LEU A 176 1.97 -6.49 4.85
CA LEU A 176 0.62 -6.91 4.47
C LEU A 176 -0.35 -5.74 4.65
N VAL A 177 -1.19 -5.50 3.65
CA VAL A 177 -2.26 -4.49 3.72
C VAL A 177 -3.63 -5.13 3.47
N ASP A 178 -4.66 -4.66 4.18
CA ASP A 178 -6.07 -5.01 3.88
C ASP A 178 -6.54 -4.27 2.61
N GLY A 179 -6.17 -4.80 1.46
CA GLY A 179 -6.45 -4.20 0.16
C GLY A 179 -5.79 -4.98 -0.97
N HIS A 180 -5.94 -4.50 -2.20
CA HIS A 180 -5.33 -5.13 -3.36
C HIS A 180 -3.92 -4.58 -3.64
N GLY A 181 -3.09 -5.40 -4.28
CA GLY A 181 -1.88 -5.01 -4.99
C GLY A 181 -2.17 -4.87 -6.49
N ILE A 182 -1.49 -5.64 -7.34
CA ILE A 182 -1.68 -5.62 -8.80
C ILE A 182 -3.05 -6.15 -9.24
N ALA A 183 -3.81 -6.82 -8.36
CA ALA A 183 -5.20 -7.21 -8.56
C ALA A 183 -6.16 -6.00 -8.53
N HIS A 184 -5.92 -5.05 -9.42
CA HIS A 184 -6.59 -3.76 -9.50
C HIS A 184 -6.80 -3.38 -10.98
N PRO A 185 -7.89 -2.67 -11.36
CA PRO A 185 -8.15 -2.29 -12.76
C PRO A 185 -6.99 -1.54 -13.45
N ARG A 186 -6.16 -0.86 -12.66
CA ARG A 186 -4.98 -0.11 -13.13
C ARG A 186 -3.65 -0.75 -12.72
N ARG A 187 -3.66 -2.03 -12.30
CA ARG A 187 -2.50 -2.77 -11.77
C ARG A 187 -1.76 -2.08 -10.62
N PHE A 188 -2.47 -1.24 -9.87
CA PHE A 188 -1.90 -0.42 -8.82
C PHE A 188 -2.90 -0.19 -7.69
N GLY A 189 -3.01 -1.17 -6.80
CA GLY A 189 -3.81 -1.08 -5.59
C GLY A 189 -3.06 -0.44 -4.42
N LEU A 190 -3.64 -0.53 -3.22
CA LEU A 190 -3.06 -0.01 -1.98
C LEU A 190 -1.68 -0.62 -1.69
N ALA A 191 -1.51 -1.93 -1.88
CA ALA A 191 -0.22 -2.59 -1.60
C ALA A 191 0.89 -2.07 -2.52
N CYS A 192 0.58 -1.85 -3.80
CA CYS A 192 1.52 -1.27 -4.77
C CYS A 192 1.94 0.13 -4.35
N TYR A 193 0.99 1.00 -3.98
CA TYR A 193 1.28 2.34 -3.49
C TYR A 193 2.23 2.29 -2.30
N VAL A 194 1.91 1.50 -1.28
CA VAL A 194 2.71 1.42 -0.07
C VAL A 194 4.11 0.95 -0.41
N GLY A 195 4.25 -0.11 -1.20
CA GLY A 195 5.55 -0.68 -1.55
C GLY A 195 6.43 0.23 -2.40
N VAL A 196 5.84 0.93 -3.39
CA VAL A 196 6.59 1.91 -4.19
C VAL A 196 7.10 3.07 -3.33
N ILE A 197 6.32 3.52 -2.35
CA ILE A 197 6.70 4.63 -1.47
C ILE A 197 7.69 4.22 -0.38
N THR A 198 7.56 3.01 0.19
CA THR A 198 8.45 2.54 1.25
C THR A 198 9.72 1.88 0.71
N GLY A 199 9.70 1.35 -0.51
CA GLY A 199 10.76 0.49 -1.05
C GLY A 199 10.83 -0.88 -0.36
N ILE A 200 9.79 -1.29 0.37
CA ILE A 200 9.71 -2.56 1.10
C ILE A 200 8.78 -3.52 0.32
N PRO A 201 9.05 -4.84 0.30
CA PRO A 201 8.12 -5.82 -0.24
C PRO A 201 6.70 -5.70 0.35
N THR A 202 5.68 -5.72 -0.52
CA THR A 202 4.28 -5.56 -0.07
C THR A 202 3.33 -6.56 -0.71
N ILE A 203 2.34 -6.98 0.07
CA ILE A 203 1.31 -7.93 -0.35
C ILE A 203 -0.06 -7.34 0.00
N GLY A 204 -0.96 -7.36 -0.97
CA GLY A 204 -2.37 -7.04 -0.76
C GLY A 204 -3.18 -8.28 -0.40
N CYS A 205 -3.91 -8.21 0.72
CA CYS A 205 -4.81 -9.24 1.23
C CYS A 205 -6.24 -8.69 1.30
N ALA A 206 -7.06 -8.93 0.27
CA ALA A 206 -8.41 -8.38 0.21
C ALA A 206 -9.50 -9.40 0.53
N LYS A 207 -10.57 -8.97 1.22
CA LYS A 207 -11.71 -9.82 1.62
C LYS A 207 -12.68 -10.18 0.49
N SER A 208 -12.57 -9.52 -0.66
CA SER A 208 -13.42 -9.69 -1.83
C SER A 208 -12.63 -9.32 -3.10
N ALA A 209 -13.05 -9.83 -4.26
CA ALA A 209 -12.47 -9.43 -5.53
C ALA A 209 -12.93 -8.02 -5.94
N LEU A 210 -12.00 -7.21 -6.45
CA LEU A 210 -12.29 -5.90 -7.05
C LEU A 210 -12.51 -5.97 -8.55
N LEU A 211 -11.85 -6.92 -9.22
CA LEU A 211 -12.06 -7.23 -10.62
C LEU A 211 -13.22 -8.22 -10.68
N GLY A 212 -14.33 -7.81 -11.31
CA GLY A 212 -15.60 -8.55 -11.32
C GLY A 212 -15.60 -9.87 -12.09
N GLN A 213 -14.45 -10.51 -12.32
CA GLN A 213 -14.36 -11.78 -13.04
C GLN A 213 -13.34 -12.74 -12.43
N MET A 214 -13.80 -14.00 -12.29
CA MET A 214 -13.06 -15.23 -12.03
C MET A 214 -12.44 -15.43 -10.64
N VAL A 215 -13.29 -15.50 -9.60
CA VAL A 215 -13.04 -16.47 -8.51
C VAL A 215 -13.87 -17.75 -8.73
N ASP A 216 -14.88 -17.70 -9.59
CA ASP A 216 -15.78 -18.81 -9.89
C ASP A 216 -15.58 -19.32 -11.32
N ALA A 217 -14.58 -20.18 -11.53
CA ALA A 217 -14.54 -21.13 -12.66
C ALA A 217 -13.36 -22.13 -12.52
N TYR A 218 -13.70 -23.30 -11.96
CA TYR A 218 -13.26 -24.65 -12.37
C TYR A 218 -11.86 -25.20 -12.08
N GLU A 219 -10.86 -24.45 -11.65
CA GLU A 219 -9.54 -25.06 -11.35
C GLU A 219 -9.02 -24.66 -9.97
N ARG A 220 -9.41 -25.48 -8.98
CA ARG A 220 -8.70 -25.51 -7.69
C ARG A 220 -7.33 -26.12 -7.97
N SER A 221 -6.27 -25.33 -7.80
CA SER A 221 -4.91 -25.88 -7.87
C SER A 221 -4.69 -26.95 -6.80
N CYS A 222 -3.64 -27.76 -6.96
CA CYS A 222 -3.30 -28.83 -6.01
C CYS A 222 -3.10 -28.32 -4.57
N ASP A 223 -2.80 -27.03 -4.39
CA ASP A 223 -2.62 -26.39 -3.08
C ASP A 223 -3.89 -25.72 -2.53
N GLY A 224 -5.02 -25.84 -3.25
CA GLY A 224 -6.31 -25.31 -2.85
C GLY A 224 -6.61 -23.87 -3.27
N SER A 225 -5.69 -23.17 -3.95
CA SER A 225 -5.87 -21.79 -4.43
C SER A 225 -6.54 -21.70 -5.80
N TYR A 226 -7.18 -20.55 -6.08
CA TYR A 226 -7.74 -20.19 -7.39
C TYR A 226 -7.04 -18.96 -7.96
N LEU A 227 -6.60 -19.00 -9.21
CA LEU A 227 -5.93 -17.85 -9.83
C LEU A 227 -6.92 -16.72 -10.12
N VAL A 228 -6.54 -15.50 -9.77
CA VAL A 228 -7.27 -14.28 -10.12
C VAL A 228 -6.64 -13.70 -11.37
N ARG A 229 -7.47 -13.40 -12.38
CA ARG A 229 -7.05 -12.82 -13.65
C ARG A 229 -7.70 -11.46 -13.88
N ASP A 230 -7.06 -10.60 -14.66
CA ASP A 230 -7.68 -9.34 -15.09
C ASP A 230 -8.49 -9.52 -16.38
N GLN A 231 -9.01 -8.40 -16.89
CA GLN A 231 -9.79 -8.36 -18.12
C GLN A 231 -9.02 -8.80 -19.37
N ARG A 232 -7.69 -8.93 -19.29
CA ARG A 232 -6.82 -9.40 -20.38
C ARG A 232 -6.47 -10.88 -20.24
N GLY A 233 -6.94 -11.55 -19.17
CA GLY A 233 -6.63 -12.94 -18.88
C GLY A 233 -5.30 -13.13 -18.14
N GLU A 234 -4.59 -12.05 -17.78
CA GLU A 234 -3.30 -12.12 -17.11
C GLU A 234 -3.46 -12.39 -15.62
N VAL A 235 -2.59 -13.23 -15.03
CA VAL A 235 -2.64 -13.54 -13.59
C VAL A 235 -2.24 -12.32 -12.77
N VAL A 236 -3.07 -11.97 -11.78
CA VAL A 236 -2.90 -10.77 -10.94
C VAL A 236 -2.92 -11.08 -9.44
N GLY A 237 -3.20 -12.32 -9.08
CA GLY A 237 -3.38 -12.74 -7.69
C GLY A 237 -3.87 -14.16 -7.60
N ALA A 238 -4.19 -14.59 -6.39
CA ALA A 238 -4.83 -15.85 -6.10
C ALA A 238 -5.85 -15.68 -4.95
N ALA A 239 -7.00 -16.34 -5.07
CA ALA A 239 -7.90 -16.56 -3.95
C ALA A 239 -7.39 -17.76 -3.15
N ILE A 240 -7.04 -17.55 -1.88
CA ILE A 240 -6.50 -18.60 -1.00
C ILE A 240 -7.29 -18.69 0.30
N GLU A 241 -7.42 -19.91 0.80
CA GLU A 241 -7.85 -20.17 2.17
C GLU A 241 -6.61 -20.05 3.08
N VAL A 242 -6.48 -18.95 3.82
CA VAL A 242 -5.38 -18.77 4.81
C VAL A 242 -5.45 -19.86 5.88
N THR A 243 -6.67 -20.18 6.32
CA THR A 243 -6.99 -21.34 7.13
C THR A 243 -7.97 -22.20 6.34
N ARG A 244 -7.64 -23.49 6.19
CA ARG A 244 -8.47 -24.45 5.46
C ARG A 244 -9.91 -24.46 5.98
N GLY A 245 -10.88 -24.42 5.07
CA GLY A 245 -12.31 -24.44 5.39
C GLY A 245 -12.92 -23.07 5.73
N LEU A 246 -12.13 -21.99 5.79
CA LEU A 246 -12.65 -20.63 5.92
C LEU A 246 -12.78 -19.95 4.55
N LYS A 247 -13.66 -18.95 4.46
CA LYS A 247 -13.87 -18.17 3.23
C LYS A 247 -12.54 -17.57 2.73
N PRO A 248 -12.17 -17.77 1.46
CA PRO A 248 -10.90 -17.30 0.94
C PRO A 248 -10.76 -15.77 0.97
N ILE A 249 -9.52 -15.33 0.84
CA ILE A 249 -9.12 -13.95 0.59
C ILE A 249 -8.34 -13.87 -0.71
N ILE A 250 -8.31 -12.69 -1.33
CA ILE A 250 -7.53 -12.42 -2.53
C ILE A 250 -6.15 -11.93 -2.10
N VAL A 251 -5.12 -12.73 -2.39
CA VAL A 251 -3.71 -12.36 -2.26
C VAL A 251 -3.21 -11.85 -3.59
N SER A 252 -2.56 -10.69 -3.59
CA SER A 252 -1.98 -10.10 -4.81
C SER A 252 -0.67 -9.37 -4.50
N PRO A 253 0.38 -9.56 -5.31
CA PRO A 253 1.64 -8.84 -5.14
C PRO A 253 1.46 -7.33 -5.19
N GLY A 254 2.18 -6.62 -4.34
CA GLY A 254 2.21 -5.15 -4.32
C GLY A 254 3.47 -4.60 -5.00
N HIS A 255 4.64 -4.86 -4.40
CA HIS A 255 5.96 -4.40 -4.85
C HIS A 255 7.04 -5.36 -4.33
N LEU A 256 8.12 -5.55 -5.09
CA LEU A 256 9.32 -6.35 -4.75
C LEU A 256 9.04 -7.79 -4.28
N ILE A 257 7.93 -8.36 -4.73
CA ILE A 257 7.54 -9.73 -4.44
C ILE A 257 6.73 -10.29 -5.61
N ASP A 258 6.86 -11.57 -5.88
CA ASP A 258 6.06 -12.29 -6.87
C ASP A 258 4.85 -12.97 -6.21
N LEU A 259 3.99 -13.59 -7.03
CA LEU A 259 2.78 -14.24 -6.51
C LEU A 259 3.09 -15.45 -5.64
N VAL A 260 4.11 -16.22 -5.99
CA VAL A 260 4.50 -17.42 -5.23
C VAL A 260 4.97 -17.03 -3.83
N GLY A 261 5.92 -16.09 -3.73
CA GLY A 261 6.38 -15.58 -2.43
C GLY A 261 5.26 -14.92 -1.63
N ALA A 262 4.36 -14.18 -2.29
CA ALA A 262 3.23 -13.56 -1.61
C ALA A 262 2.28 -14.58 -0.97
N ILE A 263 1.96 -15.67 -1.69
CA ILE A 263 1.11 -16.75 -1.15
C ILE A 263 1.81 -17.45 0.01
N GLU A 264 3.11 -17.74 -0.11
CA GLU A 264 3.88 -18.42 0.93
C GLU A 264 3.94 -17.60 2.22
N VAL A 265 4.27 -16.30 2.15
CA VAL A 265 4.27 -15.39 3.31
C VAL A 265 2.90 -15.37 4.00
N VAL A 266 1.82 -15.23 3.22
CA VAL A 266 0.46 -15.14 3.79
C VAL A 266 0.04 -16.45 4.45
N ARG A 267 0.37 -17.62 3.86
CA ARG A 267 0.10 -18.93 4.47
C ARG A 267 0.89 -19.14 5.76
N LYS A 268 2.16 -18.73 5.81
CA LYS A 268 2.98 -18.79 7.04
C LYS A 268 2.44 -17.89 8.15
N CYS A 269 1.63 -16.89 7.84
CA CYS A 269 0.94 -16.03 8.81
C CYS A 269 -0.37 -16.62 9.36
N SER A 270 -0.68 -17.90 9.13
CA SER A 270 -1.95 -18.50 9.57
C SER A 270 -1.95 -18.92 11.04
N LYS A 271 -2.95 -18.46 11.81
CA LYS A 271 -3.25 -18.87 13.19
C LYS A 271 -4.69 -19.39 13.39
N GLY A 272 -5.27 -19.99 12.35
CA GLY A 272 -6.64 -20.53 12.42
C GLY A 272 -7.75 -19.49 12.15
N TYR A 273 -7.38 -18.32 11.61
CA TYR A 273 -8.32 -17.26 11.25
C TYR A 273 -8.41 -17.03 9.74
N ARG A 274 -9.45 -16.32 9.31
CA ARG A 274 -9.68 -15.97 7.90
C ARG A 274 -8.59 -15.06 7.34
N LEU A 275 -8.17 -14.07 8.13
CA LEU A 275 -7.10 -13.13 7.77
C LEU A 275 -5.77 -13.64 8.34
N PRO A 276 -4.63 -13.36 7.68
CA PRO A 276 -3.33 -13.62 8.27
C PRO A 276 -3.18 -12.85 9.59
N GLU A 277 -2.49 -13.45 10.55
CA GLU A 277 -2.44 -12.98 11.94
C GLU A 277 -2.02 -11.50 12.07
N PRO A 278 -0.99 -10.99 11.36
CA PRO A 278 -0.63 -9.57 11.44
C PRO A 278 -1.78 -8.63 11.06
N LEU A 279 -2.55 -8.95 10.01
CA LEU A 279 -3.70 -8.14 9.59
C LEU A 279 -4.89 -8.29 10.54
N ARG A 280 -5.10 -9.49 11.09
CA ARG A 280 -6.14 -9.70 12.11
C ARG A 280 -5.88 -8.84 13.35
N LEU A 281 -4.65 -8.81 13.84
CA LEU A 281 -4.26 -8.01 15.00
C LEU A 281 -4.32 -6.51 14.69
N ALA A 282 -3.85 -6.08 13.51
CA ALA A 282 -3.99 -4.70 13.07
C ALA A 282 -5.46 -4.25 13.05
N HIS A 283 -6.37 -5.10 12.54
CA HIS A 283 -7.80 -4.83 12.56
C HIS A 283 -8.37 -4.68 13.98
N LEU A 284 -7.91 -5.51 14.92
CA LEU A 284 -8.30 -5.40 16.33
C LEU A 284 -7.77 -4.12 16.96
N LEU A 285 -6.53 -3.72 16.65
CA LEU A 285 -5.95 -2.46 17.11
C LEU A 285 -6.74 -1.25 16.60
N CYS A 286 -7.16 -1.24 15.33
CA CYS A 286 -8.05 -0.21 14.81
C CYS A 286 -9.36 -0.12 15.61
N ARG A 287 -9.97 -1.26 15.95
CA ARG A 287 -11.20 -1.30 16.76
C ARG A 287 -10.98 -0.78 18.18
N MET A 288 -9.83 -1.08 18.79
CA MET A 288 -9.44 -0.59 20.11
C MET A 288 -9.17 0.92 20.11
N ALA A 289 -8.40 1.40 19.14
CA ALA A 289 -8.11 2.83 18.95
C ALA A 289 -9.39 3.63 18.74
N ARG A 290 -10.35 3.09 17.99
CA ARG A 290 -11.68 3.69 17.81
C ARG A 290 -12.48 3.82 19.10
N ARG A 291 -12.17 3.02 20.12
CA ARG A 291 -12.74 3.09 21.47
C ARG A 291 -11.90 3.95 22.43
N GLY A 292 -10.82 4.58 21.95
CA GLY A 292 -9.93 5.43 22.73
C GLY A 292 -8.71 4.70 23.34
N PHE A 293 -8.48 3.43 23.02
CA PHE A 293 -7.34 2.67 23.52
C PHE A 293 -6.21 2.65 22.48
N TYR A 294 -5.12 3.38 22.76
CA TYR A 294 -4.00 3.55 21.84
C TYR A 294 -2.77 2.78 22.29
N CYS A 295 -2.04 2.23 21.32
CA CYS A 295 -0.76 1.56 21.52
C CYS A 295 0.32 2.38 20.83
N HIS A 296 1.42 2.61 21.53
CA HIS A 296 2.58 3.32 20.97
C HIS A 296 3.76 2.36 20.97
N SER A 297 4.53 2.35 19.88
CA SER A 297 5.83 1.71 19.90
C SER A 297 6.75 2.53 20.82
N THR A 298 7.21 1.90 21.89
CA THR A 298 8.24 2.47 22.76
C THR A 298 9.60 2.12 22.15
N LYS A 299 10.33 3.16 21.70
CA LYS A 299 11.76 3.04 21.46
C LYS A 299 12.41 2.59 22.77
N ARG A 300 12.86 1.33 22.83
CA ARG A 300 13.82 0.89 23.84
C ARG A 300 15.19 1.44 23.47
#